data_AF-A0A485KSR2-F1
#
_entry.id   AF-A0A485KSR2-F1
#
_cell.length_a   1.000
_cell.length_b   1.000
_cell.length_c   1.000
_cell.angle_alpha   90.00
_cell.angle_beta   90.00
_cell.angle_gamma   90.00
#
_symmetry.space_group_name_H-M   'P 1'
#
loop_
_entity.id
_entity.type
_entity.pdbx_description
1 polymer ?
#
loop_
_entity_poly.entity_id
_entity_poly.type
_entity_poly.pdbx_seq_one_letter_code
_entity_poly.pdbx_strand_id
1 'polypeptide(L)'
;MLATSKFLIAALALDQTPSAPCSDAIASSIQEAMTSCVRATAIRNDKWAFLTLVGKLSSETSILRGEFCAGTYSPGCDALAKLSTDPTADCSVDLIPSTPFNFYQHAFCDPNGNTTRTIQIFTVTDKVVGVDNSSFVVAAPRTESFNPTFVYDFTHHNVQIPDTNECWTWMADQHELQTSACDPANPNQRWTIKTDTNRIQPATQPTLCVEVDPMDEANRVSVAACELVPTNDHQFLTLAPPVASDCGPFDYDVDIADAEDLMSYEGQTPSHCCSYCQSEPGCVAFSWVEGVCFLKKEGGNATSKRGVVSGVVPSV
;
A
#
# COMPACT_ATOMS: atom_id res chain seq x y z
N MET A 1 -22.48 7.13 -7.87
CA MET A 1 -21.80 8.30 -8.47
C MET A 1 -20.30 8.04 -8.37
N LEU A 2 -19.59 7.92 -9.49
CA LEU A 2 -18.16 7.66 -9.51
C LEU A 2 -17.38 8.87 -8.97
N ALA A 3 -16.77 8.74 -7.80
CA ALA A 3 -15.72 9.64 -7.33
C ALA A 3 -14.37 9.16 -7.89
N THR A 4 -14.18 9.28 -9.20
CA THR A 4 -12.85 9.15 -9.81
C THR A 4 -12.55 10.44 -10.55
N SER A 5 -11.30 10.88 -10.51
CA SER A 5 -10.77 12.01 -11.30
C SER A 5 -10.93 13.42 -10.71
N LYS A 6 -10.47 13.65 -9.47
CA LYS A 6 -10.01 15.00 -9.04
C LYS A 6 -8.66 14.97 -8.33
N PHE A 7 -8.38 13.92 -7.56
CA PHE A 7 -7.11 13.80 -6.82
C PHE A 7 -5.88 13.59 -7.72
N LEU A 8 -6.01 12.94 -8.89
CA LEU A 8 -4.85 12.71 -9.77
C LEU A 8 -4.37 13.98 -10.49
N ILE A 9 -5.25 14.97 -10.67
CA ILE A 9 -4.93 16.22 -11.38
C ILE A 9 -4.16 17.18 -10.47
N ALA A 10 -4.43 17.18 -9.15
CA ALA A 10 -3.81 18.10 -8.21
C ALA A 10 -2.32 17.80 -7.92
N ALA A 11 -1.89 16.53 -8.02
CA ALA A 11 -0.51 16.13 -7.72
C ALA A 11 0.52 16.49 -8.80
N LEU A 12 0.07 16.90 -10.00
CA LEU A 12 0.93 17.28 -11.13
C LEU A 12 1.01 18.80 -11.34
N ALA A 13 0.41 19.60 -10.46
CA ALA A 13 0.56 21.05 -10.45
C ALA A 13 1.92 21.45 -9.86
N LEU A 14 3.00 21.00 -10.48
CA LEU A 14 4.32 21.58 -10.30
C LEU A 14 4.29 22.97 -10.96
N ASP A 15 5.07 23.90 -10.39
CA ASP A 15 5.21 25.28 -10.86
C ASP A 15 5.94 25.27 -12.22
N GLN A 16 5.19 24.91 -13.27
CA GLN A 16 5.72 24.69 -14.62
C GLN A 16 6.01 26.05 -15.24
N THR A 17 7.28 26.46 -15.25
CA THR A 17 7.72 27.37 -16.32
C THR A 17 7.35 26.72 -17.66
N PRO A 18 6.65 27.41 -18.58
CA PRO A 18 6.19 26.79 -19.82
C PRO A 18 7.41 26.35 -20.64
N SER A 19 7.71 25.05 -20.65
CA SER A 19 8.73 24.53 -21.54
C SER A 19 8.15 24.41 -22.95
N ALA A 20 9.00 24.64 -23.96
CA ALA A 20 8.60 24.53 -25.35
C ALA A 20 8.14 23.10 -25.67
N PRO A 21 7.22 22.90 -26.64
CA PRO A 21 6.88 21.58 -27.12
C PRO A 21 8.11 20.83 -27.65
N CYS A 22 8.19 19.53 -27.39
CA CYS A 22 9.25 18.70 -27.96
C CYS A 22 9.20 18.66 -29.50
N SER A 23 10.36 18.49 -30.14
CA SER A 23 10.41 18.15 -31.56
C SER A 23 9.78 16.76 -31.79
N ASP A 24 9.28 16.50 -33.00
CA ASP A 24 8.63 15.23 -33.34
C ASP A 24 9.52 14.00 -33.04
N ALA A 25 10.84 14.14 -33.25
CA ALA A 25 11.80 13.08 -32.98
C ALA A 25 11.93 12.79 -31.47
N ILE A 26 12.07 13.83 -30.64
CA ILE A 26 12.18 13.68 -29.18
C ILE A 26 10.85 13.18 -28.61
N ALA A 27 9.72 13.72 -29.07
CA ALA A 27 8.39 13.29 -28.65
C ALA A 27 8.17 11.79 -28.95
N SER A 28 8.60 11.31 -30.11
CA SER A 28 8.54 9.90 -30.48
C SER A 28 9.41 9.03 -29.55
N SER A 29 10.64 9.46 -29.24
CA SER A 29 11.51 8.74 -28.30
C SER A 29 10.93 8.67 -26.88
N ILE A 30 10.32 9.77 -26.40
CA ILE A 30 9.64 9.79 -25.09
C ILE A 30 8.45 8.82 -25.11
N GLN A 31 7.65 8.80 -26.18
CA GLN A 31 6.51 7.90 -26.31
C GLN A 31 6.93 6.41 -26.33
N GLU A 32 8.01 6.07 -27.02
CA GLU A 32 8.58 4.72 -27.03
C GLU A 32 9.09 4.31 -25.65
N ALA A 33 9.83 5.19 -24.98
CA ALA A 33 10.35 4.96 -23.63
C ALA A 33 9.22 4.75 -22.60
N MET A 34 8.18 5.60 -22.63
CA MET A 34 7.00 5.44 -21.78
C MET A 34 6.26 4.13 -22.08
N THR A 35 6.07 3.78 -23.36
CA THR A 35 5.39 2.53 -23.76
C THR A 35 6.14 1.30 -23.25
N SER A 36 7.47 1.30 -23.38
CA SER A 36 8.33 0.24 -22.86
C SER A 36 8.23 0.13 -21.34
N CYS A 37 8.29 1.27 -20.64
CA CYS A 37 8.25 1.29 -19.18
C CYS A 37 6.86 0.91 -18.61
N VAL A 38 5.76 1.31 -19.27
CA VAL A 38 4.39 0.85 -18.94
C VAL A 38 4.31 -0.68 -18.99
N ARG A 39 4.91 -1.32 -20.00
CA ARG A 39 4.93 -2.78 -20.11
C ARG A 39 5.76 -3.42 -18.99
N ALA A 40 6.94 -2.88 -18.71
CA ALA A 40 7.84 -3.40 -17.68
C ALA A 40 7.25 -3.30 -16.27
N THR A 41 6.48 -2.24 -16.00
CA THR A 41 5.80 -2.02 -14.73
C THR A 41 4.47 -2.77 -14.59
N ALA A 42 4.04 -3.48 -15.64
CA ALA A 42 2.73 -4.13 -15.74
C ALA A 42 1.54 -3.19 -15.47
N ILE A 43 1.72 -1.87 -15.66
CA ILE A 43 0.62 -0.91 -15.63
C ILE A 43 -0.35 -1.27 -16.76
N ARG A 44 -1.66 -1.24 -16.45
CA ARG A 44 -2.70 -1.54 -17.44
C ARG A 44 -2.54 -0.64 -18.65
N ASN A 45 -2.38 -1.25 -19.82
CA ASN A 45 -2.21 -0.54 -21.07
C ASN A 45 -3.57 -0.02 -21.59
N ASP A 46 -4.02 1.09 -21.02
CA ASP A 46 -5.19 1.85 -21.46
C ASP A 46 -4.84 3.31 -21.77
N LYS A 47 -5.83 4.13 -22.11
CA LYS A 47 -5.64 5.55 -22.45
C LYS A 47 -5.05 6.41 -21.31
N TRP A 48 -4.97 5.89 -20.09
CA TRP A 48 -4.44 6.56 -18.91
C TRP A 48 -3.08 6.00 -18.48
N ALA A 49 -2.50 5.06 -19.22
CA ALA A 49 -1.28 4.36 -18.83
C ALA A 49 -0.11 5.33 -18.56
N PHE A 50 0.10 6.32 -19.43
CA PHE A 50 1.17 7.31 -19.26
C PHE A 50 0.94 8.22 -18.06
N LEU A 51 -0.29 8.72 -17.89
CA LEU A 51 -0.63 9.52 -16.71
C LEU A 51 -0.46 8.71 -15.41
N THR A 52 -0.83 7.43 -15.42
CA THR A 52 -0.69 6.53 -14.27
C THR A 52 0.78 6.28 -13.95
N LEU A 53 1.60 6.01 -14.97
CA LEU A 53 3.04 5.80 -14.83
C LEU A 53 3.70 7.06 -14.25
N VAL A 54 3.49 8.22 -14.87
CA VAL A 54 4.08 9.48 -14.39
C VAL A 54 3.59 9.85 -13.01
N GLY A 55 2.30 9.68 -12.71
CA GLY A 55 1.76 9.93 -11.37
C GLY A 55 2.40 9.03 -10.31
N LYS A 56 2.63 7.74 -10.61
CA LYS A 56 3.34 6.83 -9.71
C LYS A 56 4.82 7.14 -9.59
N LEU A 57 5.49 7.58 -10.66
CA LEU A 57 6.91 7.94 -10.63
C LEU A 57 7.17 9.30 -9.98
N SER A 58 6.19 10.19 -9.97
CA SER A 58 6.31 11.52 -9.34
C SER A 58 6.08 11.48 -7.82
N SER A 59 5.37 10.46 -7.30
CA SER A 59 5.09 10.34 -5.88
C SER A 59 6.27 9.76 -5.08
N GLU A 60 6.75 10.50 -4.07
CA GLU A 60 7.79 10.05 -3.12
C GLU A 60 7.39 8.81 -2.32
N THR A 61 6.11 8.60 -2.06
CA THR A 61 5.61 7.46 -1.29
C THR A 61 5.30 6.24 -2.16
N SER A 62 5.42 6.36 -3.48
CA SER A 62 5.18 5.28 -4.43
C SER A 62 6.27 4.22 -4.34
N ILE A 63 5.89 2.96 -4.10
CA ILE A 63 6.82 1.82 -4.18
C ILE A 63 7.35 1.69 -5.61
N LEU A 64 6.49 1.85 -6.62
CA LEU A 64 6.90 1.78 -8.03
C LEU A 64 8.00 2.78 -8.37
N ARG A 65 8.00 3.99 -7.77
CA ARG A 65 9.09 4.96 -7.95
C ARG A 65 10.41 4.44 -7.37
N GLY A 66 10.39 3.90 -6.15
CA GLY A 66 11.58 3.34 -5.51
C GLY A 66 12.17 2.20 -6.33
N GLU A 67 11.31 1.28 -6.79
CA GLU A 67 11.67 0.18 -7.69
C GLU A 67 12.25 0.66 -9.02
N PHE A 68 11.63 1.68 -9.63
CA PHE A 68 12.13 2.29 -10.85
C PHE A 68 13.53 2.88 -10.65
N CYS A 69 13.76 3.61 -9.55
CA CYS A 69 15.06 4.21 -9.27
C CYS A 69 16.14 3.20 -8.87
N ALA A 70 15.74 2.06 -8.30
CA ALA A 70 16.65 0.94 -8.02
C ALA A 70 16.97 0.08 -9.27
N GLY A 71 16.31 0.34 -10.40
CA GLY A 71 16.58 -0.36 -11.66
C GLY A 71 15.79 -1.67 -11.84
N THR A 72 14.80 -1.94 -10.99
CA THR A 72 13.98 -3.17 -10.99
C THR A 72 13.34 -3.46 -12.35
N TYR A 73 12.97 -2.41 -13.09
CA TYR A 73 12.29 -2.51 -14.38
C TYR A 73 13.24 -2.46 -15.59
N SER A 74 14.55 -2.64 -15.38
CA SER A 74 15.52 -2.74 -16.47
C SER A 74 15.30 -4.02 -17.30
N PRO A 75 15.46 -3.98 -18.65
CA PRO A 75 15.82 -2.80 -19.45
C PRO A 75 14.62 -1.92 -19.85
N GLY A 76 13.40 -2.33 -19.51
CA GLY A 76 12.18 -1.74 -20.06
C GLY A 76 11.95 -0.28 -19.69
N CYS A 77 12.50 0.20 -18.58
CA CYS A 77 12.41 1.58 -18.13
C CYS A 77 13.70 2.41 -18.32
N ASP A 78 14.79 1.81 -18.80
CA ASP A 78 16.12 2.46 -18.86
C ASP A 78 16.13 3.70 -19.75
N ALA A 79 15.44 3.65 -20.89
CA ALA A 79 15.33 4.78 -21.80
C ALA A 79 14.62 5.99 -21.13
N LEU A 80 13.58 5.72 -20.33
CA LEU A 80 12.84 6.77 -19.63
C LEU A 80 13.68 7.39 -18.51
N ALA A 81 14.40 6.56 -17.74
CA ALA A 81 15.32 7.03 -16.71
C ALA A 81 16.44 7.89 -17.31
N LYS A 82 16.99 7.50 -18.47
CA LYS A 82 17.99 8.30 -19.18
C LYS A 82 17.43 9.65 -19.63
N LEU A 83 16.25 9.67 -20.26
CA LEU A 83 15.61 10.90 -20.72
C LEU A 83 15.39 11.91 -19.59
N SER A 84 15.08 11.44 -18.37
CA SER A 84 14.91 12.34 -17.21
C SER A 84 16.19 13.05 -16.75
N THR A 85 17.34 12.73 -17.33
CA THR A 85 18.64 13.35 -17.02
C THR A 85 19.32 13.94 -18.25
N ASP A 86 18.71 13.81 -19.43
CA ASP A 86 19.28 14.27 -20.70
C ASP A 86 18.77 15.70 -21.01
N PRO A 87 19.62 16.74 -21.02
CA PRO A 87 19.20 18.12 -21.29
C PRO A 87 18.65 18.32 -22.69
N THR A 88 18.88 17.38 -23.62
CA THR A 88 18.24 17.43 -24.94
C THR A 88 16.74 17.14 -24.89
N ALA A 89 16.25 16.58 -23.78
CA ALA A 89 14.84 16.33 -23.51
C ALA A 89 14.15 17.42 -22.67
N ASP A 90 14.76 18.61 -22.49
CA ASP A 90 14.14 19.77 -21.83
C ASP A 90 13.04 20.40 -22.70
N CYS A 91 11.90 19.72 -22.78
CA CYS A 91 10.72 20.11 -23.53
C CYS A 91 9.48 19.40 -22.98
N SER A 92 8.29 19.83 -23.38
CA SER A 92 7.02 19.23 -22.94
C SER A 92 6.41 18.29 -23.97
N VAL A 93 5.86 17.17 -23.48
CA VAL A 93 4.89 16.32 -24.21
C VAL A 93 3.59 16.23 -23.43
N ASP A 94 2.47 16.13 -24.13
CA ASP A 94 1.16 15.90 -23.51
C ASP A 94 1.03 14.43 -23.10
N LEU A 95 0.86 14.15 -21.80
CA LEU A 95 0.59 12.78 -21.30
C LEU A 95 -0.82 12.31 -21.68
N ILE A 96 -1.74 13.27 -21.67
CA ILE A 96 -3.09 13.25 -22.20
C ILE A 96 -3.34 14.65 -22.79
N PRO A 97 -4.40 14.87 -23.60
CA PRO A 97 -4.65 16.18 -24.19
C PRO A 97 -4.64 17.29 -23.14
N SER A 98 -3.85 18.35 -23.38
CA SER A 98 -3.74 19.52 -22.49
C SER A 98 -3.17 19.21 -21.11
N THR A 99 -2.31 18.19 -20.99
CA THR A 99 -1.57 17.87 -19.76
C THR A 99 -0.08 17.74 -20.09
N PRO A 100 0.61 18.88 -20.27
CA PRO A 100 2.02 18.88 -20.61
C PRO A 100 2.88 18.39 -19.44
N PHE A 101 3.91 17.63 -19.76
CA PHE A 101 4.90 17.16 -18.80
C PHE A 101 6.30 17.24 -19.39
N ASN A 102 7.24 17.78 -18.61
CA ASN A 102 8.65 17.88 -18.95
C ASN A 102 9.44 16.89 -18.09
N PHE A 103 9.92 15.81 -18.71
CA PHE A 103 10.64 14.73 -18.03
C PHE A 103 12.02 15.14 -17.51
N TYR A 104 12.69 16.09 -18.16
CA TYR A 104 14.00 16.58 -17.74
C TYR A 104 13.90 17.50 -16.52
N GLN A 105 12.94 18.43 -16.53
CA GLN A 105 12.73 19.34 -15.40
C GLN A 105 12.13 18.64 -14.16
N HIS A 106 11.49 17.50 -14.36
CA HIS A 106 10.84 16.73 -13.30
C HIS A 106 11.40 15.30 -13.25
N ALA A 107 12.72 15.22 -13.02
CA ALA A 107 13.40 13.94 -12.89
C ALA A 107 12.82 13.10 -11.74
N PHE A 108 12.58 11.82 -11.98
CA PHE A 108 11.95 10.93 -11.00
C PHE A 108 12.92 10.44 -9.93
N CYS A 109 14.20 10.30 -10.26
CA CYS A 109 15.20 9.72 -9.38
C CYS A 109 16.23 10.75 -8.94
N ASP A 110 16.57 10.72 -7.66
CA ASP A 110 17.78 11.35 -7.15
C ASP A 110 18.94 10.36 -7.35
N PRO A 111 19.99 10.70 -8.13
CA PRO A 111 21.17 9.84 -8.30
C PRO A 111 21.89 9.52 -6.97
N ASN A 112 21.70 10.34 -5.94
CA ASN A 112 22.23 10.13 -4.60
C ASN A 112 21.14 9.73 -3.59
N GLY A 113 19.94 9.40 -4.07
CA GLY A 113 18.81 9.03 -3.26
C GLY A 113 19.03 7.71 -2.54
N ASN A 114 18.35 7.54 -1.40
CA ASN A 114 18.40 6.28 -0.66
C ASN A 114 17.69 5.16 -1.44
N THR A 115 18.30 3.98 -1.52
CA THR A 115 17.70 2.77 -2.10
C THR A 115 16.83 2.02 -1.11
N THR A 116 16.55 2.61 0.05
CA THR A 116 15.67 2.03 1.06
C THR A 116 14.57 3.00 1.49
N ARG A 117 13.48 2.47 2.05
CA ARG A 117 12.37 3.25 2.58
C ARG A 117 11.83 2.65 3.88
N THR A 118 11.62 3.50 4.88
CA THR A 118 10.85 3.13 6.06
C THR A 118 9.37 2.96 5.69
N ILE A 119 8.81 1.80 6.02
CA ILE A 119 7.41 1.46 5.76
C ILE A 119 6.72 0.97 7.05
N GLN A 120 5.41 1.12 7.09
CA GLN A 120 4.54 0.41 8.02
C GLN A 120 3.54 -0.39 7.19
N ILE A 121 3.11 -1.54 7.72
CA ILE A 121 2.21 -2.45 7.02
C ILE A 121 0.99 -2.64 7.90
N PHE A 122 -0.18 -2.39 7.32
CA PHE A 122 -1.47 -2.44 8.01
C PHE A 122 -2.37 -3.49 7.36
N THR A 123 -3.16 -4.16 8.20
CA THR A 123 -4.17 -5.14 7.79
C THR A 123 -5.51 -4.47 7.52
N VAL A 124 -6.48 -5.23 6.98
CA VAL A 124 -7.87 -4.74 6.83
C VAL A 124 -8.55 -4.36 8.15
N THR A 125 -8.11 -4.98 9.25
CA THR A 125 -8.57 -4.71 10.62
C THR A 125 -7.88 -3.49 11.25
N ASP A 126 -7.06 -2.74 10.51
CA ASP A 126 -6.20 -1.65 11.01
C ASP A 126 -5.15 -2.11 12.05
N LYS A 127 -4.92 -3.44 12.21
CA LYS A 127 -3.76 -3.95 12.97
C LYS A 127 -2.48 -3.57 12.23
N VAL A 128 -1.39 -3.39 12.97
CA VAL A 128 -0.06 -3.14 12.41
C VAL A 128 0.77 -4.41 12.45
N VAL A 129 1.51 -4.68 11.38
CA VAL A 129 2.42 -5.83 11.31
C VAL A 129 3.73 -5.50 12.01
N GLY A 130 4.21 -6.40 12.86
CA GLY A 130 5.45 -6.31 13.62
C GLY A 130 6.16 -7.65 13.73
N VAL A 131 7.09 -7.75 14.66
CA VAL A 131 7.81 -8.98 15.00
C VAL A 131 7.69 -9.20 16.50
N ASP A 132 7.39 -10.42 16.91
CA ASP A 132 7.34 -10.79 18.33
C ASP A 132 8.71 -11.21 18.89
N ASN A 133 8.77 -11.47 20.20
CA ASN A 133 10.03 -11.85 20.87
C ASN A 133 10.58 -13.21 20.43
N SER A 134 9.83 -13.97 19.64
CA SER A 134 10.20 -15.29 19.11
C SER A 134 10.56 -15.21 17.63
N SER A 135 10.80 -14.02 17.09
CA SER A 135 11.15 -13.77 15.68
C SER A 135 10.06 -14.15 14.68
N PHE A 136 8.81 -14.27 15.10
CA PHE A 136 7.68 -14.42 14.19
C PHE A 136 7.15 -13.06 13.78
N VAL A 137 6.76 -12.93 12.52
CA VAL A 137 6.02 -11.77 12.05
C VAL A 137 4.57 -11.93 12.51
N VAL A 138 4.03 -10.88 13.12
CA VAL A 138 2.70 -10.88 13.75
C VAL A 138 1.91 -9.63 13.37
N ALA A 139 0.59 -9.69 13.43
CA ALA A 139 -0.27 -8.52 13.29
C ALA A 139 -1.00 -8.24 14.62
N ALA A 140 -0.81 -7.07 15.20
CA ALA A 140 -1.43 -6.73 16.48
C ALA A 140 -2.03 -5.31 16.48
N PRO A 141 -2.96 -5.03 17.41
CA PRO A 141 -3.49 -3.68 17.59
C PRO A 141 -2.37 -2.65 17.72
N ARG A 142 -2.50 -1.52 17.02
CA ARG A 142 -1.53 -0.43 17.10
C ARG A 142 -1.70 0.30 18.44
N THR A 143 -0.63 0.34 19.23
CA THR A 143 -0.57 1.08 20.50
C THR A 143 0.70 1.94 20.54
N GLU A 144 0.82 2.82 21.52
CA GLU A 144 2.08 3.56 21.74
C GLU A 144 3.28 2.62 21.96
N SER A 145 3.05 1.47 22.60
CA SER A 145 4.08 0.46 22.87
C SER A 145 4.28 -0.55 21.72
N PHE A 146 3.38 -0.57 20.74
CA PHE A 146 3.43 -1.46 19.58
C PHE A 146 3.04 -0.69 18.32
N ASN A 147 4.01 0.00 17.74
CA ASN A 147 3.88 0.75 16.49
C ASN A 147 5.13 0.54 15.61
N PRO A 148 5.41 -0.70 15.18
CA PRO A 148 6.62 -1.06 14.47
C PRO A 148 6.69 -0.44 13.08
N THR A 149 7.91 -0.29 12.59
CA THR A 149 8.25 0.07 11.21
C THR A 149 9.24 -0.95 10.66
N PHE A 150 9.30 -1.07 9.34
CA PHE A 150 10.31 -1.84 8.63
C PHE A 150 11.09 -0.94 7.67
N VAL A 151 12.23 -1.43 7.18
CA VAL A 151 12.95 -0.80 6.06
C VAL A 151 12.84 -1.71 4.85
N TYR A 152 12.21 -1.23 3.78
CA TYR A 152 12.19 -1.93 2.50
C TYR A 152 13.39 -1.50 1.65
N ASP A 153 14.21 -2.46 1.24
CA ASP A 153 15.36 -2.26 0.36
C ASP A 153 14.94 -2.55 -1.08
N PHE A 154 14.91 -1.52 -1.93
CA PHE A 154 14.50 -1.65 -3.33
C PHE A 154 15.54 -2.38 -4.20
N THR A 155 16.81 -2.41 -3.79
CA THR A 155 17.88 -3.08 -4.55
C THR A 155 17.80 -4.60 -4.36
N HIS A 156 17.53 -5.03 -3.13
CA HIS A 156 17.48 -6.45 -2.78
C HIS A 156 16.07 -7.01 -2.65
N HIS A 157 15.06 -6.13 -2.68
CA HIS A 157 13.64 -6.43 -2.47
C HIS A 157 13.35 -7.09 -1.12
N ASN A 158 14.10 -6.77 -0.06
CA ASN A 158 13.90 -7.37 1.26
C ASN A 158 13.22 -6.40 2.24
N VAL A 159 12.51 -6.95 3.21
CA VAL A 159 11.89 -6.21 4.31
C VAL A 159 12.75 -6.41 5.55
N GLN A 160 13.47 -5.36 5.96
CA GLN A 160 14.44 -5.38 7.04
C GLN A 160 13.80 -4.93 8.35
N ILE A 161 14.21 -5.57 9.43
CA ILE A 161 13.89 -5.19 10.79
C ILE A 161 14.92 -4.12 11.22
N PRO A 162 14.48 -2.92 11.62
CA PRO A 162 15.39 -1.86 12.06
C PRO A 162 16.29 -2.35 13.21
N ASP A 163 17.58 -1.99 13.12
CA ASP A 163 18.59 -2.22 14.17
C ASP A 163 18.93 -3.69 14.52
N THR A 164 18.36 -4.70 13.85
CA THR A 164 18.64 -6.12 14.16
C THR A 164 19.40 -6.89 13.08
N ASN A 165 19.64 -6.27 11.91
CA ASN A 165 20.21 -6.92 10.71
C ASN A 165 19.43 -8.18 10.28
N GLU A 166 18.15 -8.25 10.61
CA GLU A 166 17.25 -9.32 10.20
C GLU A 166 16.29 -8.88 9.11
N CYS A 167 15.87 -9.84 8.30
CA CYS A 167 14.95 -9.66 7.19
C CYS A 167 13.78 -10.63 7.34
N TRP A 168 12.61 -10.24 6.85
CA TRP A 168 11.50 -11.18 6.65
C TRP A 168 11.95 -12.33 5.77
N THR A 169 11.73 -13.55 6.26
CA THR A 169 11.98 -14.79 5.55
C THR A 169 10.74 -15.66 5.65
N TRP A 170 10.49 -16.43 4.60
CA TRP A 170 9.43 -17.44 4.61
C TRP A 170 10.00 -18.82 4.31
N MET A 171 9.32 -19.85 4.81
CA MET A 171 9.67 -21.24 4.58
C MET A 171 8.42 -22.00 4.13
N ALA A 172 8.54 -22.74 3.03
CA ALA A 172 7.40 -23.40 2.39
C ALA A 172 6.75 -24.48 3.26
N ASP A 173 7.48 -25.04 4.22
CA ASP A 173 7.00 -26.05 5.16
C ASP A 173 6.36 -25.43 6.41
N GLN A 174 6.80 -24.24 6.84
CA GLN A 174 6.32 -23.62 8.07
C GLN A 174 5.09 -22.73 7.88
N HIS A 175 4.82 -22.26 6.66
CA HIS A 175 3.73 -21.33 6.26
C HIS A 175 3.75 -19.97 7.00
N GLU A 176 4.16 -19.91 8.26
CA GLU A 176 4.35 -18.71 9.06
C GLU A 176 5.61 -17.95 8.66
N LEU A 177 5.49 -16.64 8.72
CA LEU A 177 6.53 -15.71 8.37
C LEU A 177 7.40 -15.41 9.58
N GLN A 178 8.72 -15.42 9.39
CA GLN A 178 9.70 -15.23 10.45
C GLN A 178 10.76 -14.22 10.03
N THR A 179 11.66 -13.89 10.95
CA THR A 179 12.87 -13.14 10.66
C THR A 179 14.10 -14.03 10.71
N SER A 180 15.09 -13.71 9.88
CA SER A 180 16.42 -14.29 9.94
C SER A 180 17.45 -13.28 9.46
N ALA A 181 18.74 -13.53 9.69
CA ALA A 181 19.81 -12.64 9.22
C ALA A 181 19.63 -12.31 7.73
N CYS A 182 19.75 -11.03 7.37
CA CYS A 182 19.59 -10.59 5.99
C CYS A 182 20.65 -11.23 5.07
N ASP A 183 20.20 -11.87 4.01
CA ASP A 183 21.00 -12.48 2.95
C ASP A 183 20.47 -12.03 1.58
N PRO A 184 21.17 -11.10 0.89
CA PRO A 184 20.79 -10.65 -0.45
C PRO A 184 20.64 -11.77 -1.49
N ALA A 185 21.32 -12.90 -1.30
CA ALA A 185 21.25 -14.05 -2.20
C ALA A 185 20.03 -14.93 -1.93
N ASN A 186 19.39 -14.82 -0.75
CA ASN A 186 18.29 -15.69 -0.36
C ASN A 186 16.98 -15.30 -1.07
N PRO A 187 16.45 -16.15 -1.97
CA PRO A 187 15.20 -15.86 -2.68
C PRO A 187 13.97 -15.79 -1.76
N ASN A 188 14.03 -16.39 -0.57
CA ASN A 188 12.93 -16.39 0.40
C ASN A 188 12.88 -15.12 1.25
N GLN A 189 13.83 -14.21 1.08
CA GLN A 189 13.81 -12.89 1.71
C GLN A 189 13.42 -11.78 0.71
N ARG A 190 12.98 -12.15 -0.49
CA ARG A 190 12.59 -11.20 -1.55
C ARG A 190 11.09 -11.09 -1.64
N TRP A 191 10.59 -9.86 -1.69
CA TRP A 191 9.20 -9.49 -1.55
C TRP A 191 8.80 -8.47 -2.61
N THR A 192 7.63 -8.68 -3.21
CA THR A 192 6.99 -7.71 -4.10
C THR A 192 5.83 -7.05 -3.35
N ILE A 193 5.87 -5.73 -3.18
CA ILE A 193 4.79 -4.96 -2.56
C ILE A 193 3.90 -4.33 -3.64
N LYS A 194 2.66 -4.80 -3.74
CA LYS A 194 1.66 -4.37 -4.72
C LYS A 194 0.63 -3.45 -4.07
N THR A 195 0.94 -2.16 -4.04
CA THR A 195 0.06 -1.12 -3.45
C THR A 195 -1.24 -0.87 -4.22
N ASP A 196 -1.33 -1.29 -5.47
CA ASP A 196 -2.52 -1.21 -6.31
C ASP A 196 -3.57 -2.28 -5.97
N THR A 197 -3.11 -3.43 -5.49
CA THR A 197 -3.97 -4.55 -5.07
C THR A 197 -3.95 -4.78 -3.56
N ASN A 198 -3.18 -3.97 -2.82
CA ASN A 198 -2.92 -4.10 -1.39
C ASN A 198 -2.46 -5.51 -1.01
N ARG A 199 -1.36 -5.97 -1.64
CA ARG A 199 -0.79 -7.30 -1.38
C ARG A 199 0.71 -7.25 -1.25
N ILE A 200 1.24 -8.19 -0.49
CA ILE A 200 2.67 -8.49 -0.44
C ILE A 200 2.84 -9.95 -0.85
N GLN A 201 3.83 -10.24 -1.69
CA GLN A 201 4.06 -11.57 -2.25
C GLN A 201 5.55 -11.91 -2.20
N PRO A 202 5.93 -13.19 -1.99
CA PRO A 202 7.28 -13.63 -2.29
C PRO A 202 7.62 -13.34 -3.77
N ALA A 203 8.75 -12.67 -4.01
CA ALA A 203 9.14 -12.28 -5.37
C ALA A 203 9.35 -13.49 -6.29
N THR A 204 9.76 -14.63 -5.72
CA THR A 204 9.99 -15.88 -6.45
C THR A 204 8.76 -16.77 -6.57
N GLN A 205 7.67 -16.49 -5.84
CA GLN A 205 6.43 -17.27 -5.87
C GLN A 205 5.21 -16.33 -5.89
N PRO A 206 4.94 -15.65 -7.02
CA PRO A 206 3.86 -14.67 -7.14
C PRO A 206 2.45 -15.28 -7.13
N THR A 207 2.32 -16.60 -7.00
CA THR A 207 1.06 -17.30 -6.72
C THR A 207 0.75 -17.36 -5.22
N LEU A 208 1.69 -16.96 -4.37
CA LEU A 208 1.53 -16.88 -2.92
C LEU A 208 1.42 -15.42 -2.47
N CYS A 209 0.67 -15.22 -1.40
CA CYS A 209 0.35 -13.92 -0.82
C CYS A 209 0.60 -13.99 0.70
N VAL A 210 1.08 -12.89 1.26
CA VAL A 210 1.12 -12.71 2.71
C VAL A 210 -0.31 -12.63 3.22
N GLU A 211 -0.61 -13.36 4.28
CA GLU A 211 -1.94 -13.52 4.85
C GLU A 211 -1.89 -13.30 6.37
N VAL A 212 -2.93 -12.64 6.88
CA VAL A 212 -3.15 -12.45 8.30
C VAL A 212 -4.51 -13.02 8.65
N ASP A 213 -4.54 -14.28 9.07
CA ASP A 213 -5.78 -14.92 9.52
C ASP A 213 -6.26 -14.24 10.83
N PRO A 214 -7.38 -13.50 10.82
CA PRO A 214 -7.91 -12.90 12.03
C PRO A 214 -8.38 -13.95 13.03
N MET A 215 -8.57 -15.21 12.59
CA MET A 215 -8.94 -16.32 13.45
C MET A 215 -7.76 -17.00 14.14
N ASP A 216 -6.52 -16.68 13.77
CA ASP A 216 -5.32 -17.23 14.42
C ASP A 216 -5.11 -16.64 15.82
N GLU A 217 -5.04 -17.51 16.83
CA GLU A 217 -4.82 -17.11 18.23
C GLU A 217 -3.42 -16.52 18.45
N ALA A 218 -2.44 -16.94 17.66
CA ALA A 218 -1.07 -16.48 17.73
C ALA A 218 -0.83 -15.19 16.92
N ASN A 219 -1.87 -14.71 16.21
CA ASN A 219 -1.83 -13.54 15.33
C ASN A 219 -0.64 -13.57 14.35
N ARG A 220 -0.24 -14.77 13.90
CA ARG A 220 0.90 -14.97 13.01
C ARG A 220 0.55 -14.48 11.63
N VAL A 221 1.54 -13.87 11.00
CA VAL A 221 1.50 -13.59 9.57
C VAL A 221 2.02 -14.82 8.86
N SER A 222 1.34 -15.25 7.82
CA SER A 222 1.69 -16.43 7.03
C SER A 222 1.81 -16.11 5.55
N VAL A 223 2.22 -17.10 4.76
CA VAL A 223 2.21 -17.07 3.30
C VAL A 223 1.28 -18.19 2.82
N ALA A 224 0.22 -17.80 2.12
CA ALA A 224 -0.82 -18.69 1.62
C ALA A 224 -0.98 -18.55 0.09
N ALA A 225 -1.79 -19.41 -0.53
CA ALA A 225 -2.15 -19.26 -1.93
C ALA A 225 -2.90 -17.93 -2.12
N CYS A 226 -2.56 -17.18 -3.18
CA CYS A 226 -3.26 -15.94 -3.46
C CYS A 226 -4.72 -16.21 -3.84
N GLU A 227 -5.63 -15.59 -3.11
CA GLU A 227 -7.07 -15.65 -3.36
C GLU A 227 -7.57 -14.30 -3.87
N LEU A 228 -8.76 -14.23 -4.47
CA LEU A 228 -9.29 -12.94 -4.92
C LEU A 228 -9.72 -12.09 -3.71
N VAL A 229 -9.49 -10.78 -3.79
CA VAL A 229 -10.12 -9.79 -2.90
C VAL A 229 -11.36 -9.29 -3.66
N PRO A 230 -12.56 -9.24 -3.05
CA PRO A 230 -12.82 -9.20 -1.61
C PRO A 230 -13.09 -10.55 -0.93
N THR A 231 -12.99 -11.69 -1.63
CA THR A 231 -13.35 -12.99 -1.05
C THR A 231 -12.44 -13.46 0.09
N ASN A 232 -11.21 -12.93 0.14
CA ASN A 232 -10.27 -13.13 1.24
C ASN A 232 -9.61 -11.77 1.56
N ASP A 233 -10.19 -11.04 2.50
CA ASP A 233 -9.66 -9.76 2.99
C ASP A 233 -8.48 -9.93 3.96
N HIS A 234 -8.18 -11.16 4.39
CA HIS A 234 -7.01 -11.49 5.21
C HIS A 234 -5.68 -11.31 4.45
N GLN A 235 -5.73 -11.25 3.12
CA GLN A 235 -4.59 -10.96 2.24
C GLN A 235 -4.46 -9.46 1.91
N PHE A 236 -5.33 -8.61 2.47
CA PHE A 236 -5.23 -7.16 2.32
C PHE A 236 -4.14 -6.62 3.25
N LEU A 237 -3.03 -6.18 2.66
CA LEU A 237 -1.96 -5.46 3.34
C LEU A 237 -1.66 -4.16 2.62
N THR A 238 -1.71 -3.05 3.36
CA THR A 238 -1.46 -1.72 2.81
C THR A 238 -0.34 -1.01 3.54
N LEU A 239 0.33 -0.11 2.83
CA LEU A 239 1.30 0.82 3.41
C LEU A 239 0.67 2.17 3.77
N ALA A 240 -0.59 2.39 3.36
CA ALA A 240 -1.32 3.59 3.72
C ALA A 240 -1.71 3.50 5.20
N PRO A 241 -1.39 4.51 6.03
CA PRO A 241 -1.82 4.48 7.41
C PRO A 241 -3.36 4.49 7.48
N PRO A 242 -3.96 3.78 8.45
CA PRO A 242 -5.38 3.89 8.74
C PRO A 242 -5.75 5.35 8.97
N VAL A 243 -6.95 5.73 8.53
CA VAL A 243 -7.51 7.06 8.77
C VAL A 243 -7.54 7.31 10.28
N ALA A 244 -7.19 8.52 10.71
CA ALA A 244 -7.32 8.89 12.11
C ALA A 244 -8.77 8.71 12.57
N SER A 245 -8.96 8.05 13.72
CA SER A 245 -10.27 7.71 14.26
C SER A 245 -10.39 8.29 15.66
N ASP A 246 -11.47 9.01 15.93
CA ASP A 246 -11.79 9.47 17.30
C ASP A 246 -12.56 8.40 18.09
N CYS A 247 -12.97 7.29 17.46
CA CYS A 247 -13.72 6.21 18.12
C CYS A 247 -12.82 5.21 18.87
N GLY A 248 -11.62 5.64 19.26
CA GLY A 248 -10.53 4.78 19.72
C GLY A 248 -10.20 4.89 21.22
N PRO A 249 -9.36 3.95 21.74
CA PRO A 249 -8.81 2.77 21.03
C PRO A 249 -9.90 1.75 20.70
N PHE A 250 -9.75 1.04 19.58
CA PHE A 250 -10.70 -0.01 19.17
C PHE A 250 -10.58 -1.26 20.05
N ASP A 251 -11.72 -1.91 20.27
CA ASP A 251 -11.81 -3.22 20.90
C ASP A 251 -11.70 -4.29 19.81
N TYR A 252 -10.56 -4.98 19.78
CA TYR A 252 -10.29 -6.07 18.85
C TYR A 252 -10.80 -7.41 19.41
N ASP A 253 -11.31 -8.26 18.52
CA ASP A 253 -11.90 -9.56 18.84
C ASP A 253 -13.12 -9.43 19.79
N VAL A 254 -13.85 -8.32 19.65
CA VAL A 254 -15.00 -7.94 20.46
C VAL A 254 -16.12 -7.43 19.57
N ASP A 255 -17.33 -7.91 19.82
CA ASP A 255 -18.58 -7.43 19.24
C ASP A 255 -19.40 -6.68 20.30
N ILE A 256 -19.99 -5.55 19.93
CA ILE A 256 -20.98 -4.85 20.75
C ILE A 256 -22.34 -5.53 20.51
N ALA A 257 -22.58 -6.61 21.24
CA ALA A 257 -23.76 -7.45 21.14
C ALA A 257 -25.02 -6.75 21.70
N ASP A 258 -26.18 -7.26 21.28
CA ASP A 258 -27.52 -6.85 21.72
C ASP A 258 -27.92 -5.39 21.40
N ALA A 259 -27.06 -4.61 20.74
CA ALA A 259 -27.41 -3.30 20.21
C ALA A 259 -28.09 -3.42 18.84
N GLU A 260 -29.21 -2.71 18.65
CA GLU A 260 -29.87 -2.63 17.35
C GLU A 260 -28.95 -1.97 16.30
N ASP A 261 -28.74 -2.68 15.19
CA ASP A 261 -28.03 -2.13 14.04
C ASP A 261 -28.91 -1.06 13.37
N LEU A 262 -28.35 0.13 13.21
CA LEU A 262 -28.95 1.27 12.52
C LEU A 262 -28.85 1.10 10.99
N MET A 263 -27.65 0.75 10.53
CA MET A 263 -27.33 0.58 9.12
C MET A 263 -26.06 -0.25 8.98
N SER A 264 -25.89 -0.89 7.82
CA SER A 264 -24.64 -1.55 7.44
C SER A 264 -24.03 -0.98 6.16
N TYR A 265 -22.70 -0.99 6.09
CA TYR A 265 -21.94 -0.56 4.91
C TYR A 265 -20.90 -1.62 4.55
N GLU A 266 -20.82 -1.99 3.27
CA GLU A 266 -19.84 -2.96 2.76
C GLU A 266 -18.51 -2.30 2.36
N GLY A 267 -17.43 -3.09 2.43
CA GLY A 267 -16.14 -2.82 1.79
C GLY A 267 -15.24 -1.83 2.51
N GLN A 268 -15.29 -1.78 3.84
CA GLN A 268 -14.60 -0.74 4.63
C GLN A 268 -13.65 -1.31 5.67
N THR A 269 -12.82 -0.47 6.30
CA THR A 269 -11.99 -0.82 7.47
C THR A 269 -12.66 -0.30 8.77
N PRO A 270 -12.25 -0.78 9.96
CA PRO A 270 -12.78 -0.28 11.23
C PRO A 270 -12.70 1.25 11.39
N SER A 271 -11.60 1.87 10.96
CA SER A 271 -11.45 3.34 10.99
C SER A 271 -12.47 4.07 10.12
N HIS A 272 -12.86 3.50 8.97
CA HIS A 272 -13.95 4.06 8.17
C HIS A 272 -15.32 3.90 8.84
N CYS A 273 -15.56 2.80 9.57
CA CYS A 273 -16.81 2.64 10.33
C CYS A 273 -16.98 3.74 11.37
N CYS A 274 -15.89 4.17 12.02
CA CYS A 274 -15.91 5.32 12.92
C CYS A 274 -16.41 6.59 12.21
N SER A 275 -15.82 6.92 11.06
CA SER A 275 -16.20 8.10 10.27
C SER A 275 -17.68 8.06 9.86
N TYR A 276 -18.18 6.89 9.46
CA TYR A 276 -19.59 6.71 9.15
C TYR A 276 -20.48 6.90 10.37
N CYS A 277 -20.13 6.29 11.50
CA CYS A 277 -20.89 6.42 12.74
C CYS A 277 -20.96 7.88 13.22
N GLN A 278 -19.86 8.63 13.15
CA GLN A 278 -19.84 10.05 13.49
C GLN A 278 -20.75 10.90 12.57
N SER A 279 -20.89 10.50 11.31
CA SER A 279 -21.73 11.20 10.34
C SER A 279 -23.20 10.79 10.39
N GLU A 280 -23.51 9.63 10.96
CA GLU A 280 -24.85 9.06 10.97
C GLU A 280 -25.59 9.44 12.26
N PRO A 281 -26.67 10.24 12.17
CA PRO A 281 -27.40 10.68 13.36
C PRO A 281 -27.93 9.50 14.17
N GLY A 282 -27.56 9.47 15.45
CA GLY A 282 -27.98 8.43 16.38
C GLY A 282 -27.11 7.18 16.39
N CYS A 283 -26.03 7.13 15.61
CA CYS A 283 -25.01 6.11 15.80
C CYS A 283 -24.12 6.46 17.00
N VAL A 284 -23.89 5.49 17.88
CA VAL A 284 -23.02 5.68 19.07
C VAL A 284 -21.88 4.66 19.13
N ALA A 285 -21.95 3.60 18.35
CA ALA A 285 -20.94 2.55 18.31
C ALA A 285 -20.97 1.83 16.95
N PHE A 286 -19.95 1.03 16.66
CA PHE A 286 -19.94 0.13 15.53
C PHE A 286 -19.25 -1.20 15.86
N SER A 287 -19.63 -2.25 15.14
CA SER A 287 -18.86 -3.50 15.02
C SER A 287 -18.47 -3.68 13.56
N TRP A 288 -17.20 -3.95 13.28
CA TRP A 288 -16.69 -4.27 11.94
C TRP A 288 -16.31 -5.74 11.86
N VAL A 289 -16.69 -6.44 10.79
CA VAL A 289 -16.26 -7.83 10.52
C VAL A 289 -16.34 -8.13 9.02
N GLU A 290 -15.32 -8.81 8.49
CA GLU A 290 -15.27 -9.31 7.09
C GLU A 290 -15.71 -8.25 6.06
N GLY A 291 -15.19 -7.03 6.22
CA GLY A 291 -15.48 -5.91 5.32
C GLY A 291 -16.81 -5.19 5.57
N VAL A 292 -17.61 -5.58 6.55
CA VAL A 292 -18.91 -4.96 6.84
C VAL A 292 -18.86 -4.14 8.13
N CYS A 293 -19.24 -2.87 8.05
CA CYS A 293 -19.51 -2.01 9.21
C CYS A 293 -20.97 -2.17 9.65
N PHE A 294 -21.21 -2.56 10.89
CA PHE A 294 -22.52 -2.54 11.53
C PHE A 294 -22.60 -1.35 12.49
N LEU A 295 -23.30 -0.29 12.09
CA LEU A 295 -23.50 0.90 12.90
C LEU A 295 -24.59 0.66 13.94
N LYS A 296 -24.38 1.08 15.19
CA LYS A 296 -25.24 0.73 16.33
C LYS A 296 -25.83 1.97 16.98
N LYS A 297 -27.13 1.90 17.30
CA LYS A 297 -27.90 3.00 17.92
C LYS A 297 -27.58 3.25 19.39
N GLU A 298 -27.08 2.22 20.07
CA GLU A 298 -26.77 2.25 21.50
C GLU A 298 -25.48 1.49 21.80
N GLY A 299 -24.87 1.78 22.95
CA GLY A 299 -23.78 0.98 23.48
C GLY A 299 -24.34 -0.31 24.04
N GLY A 300 -24.07 -1.43 23.37
CA GLY A 300 -24.46 -2.77 23.80
C GLY A 300 -23.45 -3.44 24.74
N ASN A 301 -23.60 -4.74 24.94
CA ASN A 301 -22.67 -5.54 25.75
C ASN A 301 -21.46 -5.97 24.92
N ALA A 302 -20.26 -5.70 25.42
CA ALA A 302 -19.04 -6.22 24.83
C ALA A 302 -18.96 -7.75 24.99
N THR A 303 -18.96 -8.46 23.88
CA THR A 303 -18.87 -9.92 23.81
C THR A 303 -17.65 -10.32 23.00
N SER A 304 -16.86 -11.28 23.48
CA SER A 304 -15.71 -11.76 22.71
C SER A 304 -16.18 -12.44 21.43
N LYS A 305 -15.66 -11.97 20.30
CA LYS A 305 -15.93 -12.52 18.97
C LYS A 305 -14.74 -12.21 18.07
N ARG A 306 -13.92 -13.24 17.82
CA ARG A 306 -12.68 -13.10 17.05
C ARG A 306 -12.95 -12.56 15.65
N GLY A 307 -12.03 -11.73 15.17
CA GLY A 307 -12.12 -11.03 13.88
C GLY A 307 -13.03 -9.81 13.86
N VAL A 308 -13.84 -9.59 14.91
CA VAL A 308 -14.66 -8.38 15.03
C VAL A 308 -13.83 -7.26 15.64
N VAL A 309 -13.90 -6.07 15.05
CA VAL A 309 -13.29 -4.86 15.59
C VAL A 309 -14.39 -3.86 15.90
N SER A 310 -14.52 -3.47 17.16
CA SER A 310 -15.55 -2.55 17.61
C SER A 310 -14.96 -1.23 18.07
N GLY A 311 -15.78 -0.18 17.99
CA GLY A 311 -15.44 1.14 18.49
C GLY A 311 -16.67 1.88 18.99
N VAL A 312 -16.46 2.81 19.93
CA VAL A 312 -17.51 3.65 20.49
C VAL A 312 -17.22 5.09 20.09
N VAL A 313 -18.25 5.80 19.63
CA VAL A 313 -18.13 7.24 19.33
C VAL A 313 -18.12 8.00 20.65
N PRO A 314 -17.11 8.86 20.91
CA PRO A 314 -17.12 9.70 22.10
C PRO A 314 -18.39 10.54 22.14
N SER A 315 -19.03 10.62 23.31
CA SER A 315 -20.15 11.55 23.51
C SER A 315 -19.62 12.98 23.35
N VAL A 316 -20.18 13.73 22.38
CA VAL A 316 -19.93 15.18 22.22
C VAL A 316 -20.56 15.99 23.35
#